data_AF-A0A3Q9UL82-F1
#
_entry.id   AF-A0A3Q9UL82-F1
#
_cell.length_a   1.000
_cell.length_b   1.000
_cell.length_c   1.000
_cell.angle_alpha   90.00
_cell.angle_beta   90.00
_cell.angle_gamma   90.00
#
_symmetry.space_group_name_H-M   'P 1'
#
loop_
_entity.id
_entity.type
_entity.pdbx_description
1 polymer ?
#
loop_
_entity_poly.entity_id
_entity_poly.type
_entity_poly.pdbx_seq_one_letter_code
_entity_poly.pdbx_strand_id
1 'polypeptide(L)'
;MAYRIVLLCDLDSLEPLRHVAQPFWSQAATARGLTGEGWRSLGFKLPAQPLHDVRRLAAEARPAGVDIIAVPPHLNDEFPGLIVSDVDSTVTRTEGIDLLAEVAGCADQVAEVTARAMNGELDFAQSLTERVGLLKGLPEGALAEAGAAVKVTDGAAELFRQAHQVSCRVGLVSGGFTAMVAPLAAQLGADVLAANELEIVDGALTGRLAGEIVDRAAKERYLRRWADQFGVPMRRTIALGDGANDLDMLGAAGLGIAFCAKPVVVGAADGALSFPRLDALGTLWARP
;
A
#
# COMPACT_ATOMS: atom_id res chain seq x y z
N MET A 1 -0.60 -21.24 18.65
CA MET A 1 -0.44 -21.11 17.19
C MET A 1 0.76 -20.23 16.90
N ALA A 2 1.60 -20.58 15.93
CA ALA A 2 2.89 -19.94 15.68
C ALA A 2 2.80 -18.82 14.65
N TYR A 3 3.47 -17.69 14.90
CA TYR A 3 3.68 -16.65 13.89
C TYR A 3 4.65 -17.17 12.83
N ARG A 4 4.52 -16.70 11.60
CA ARG A 4 5.54 -16.88 10.57
C ARG A 4 6.27 -15.56 10.41
N ILE A 5 7.57 -15.58 10.64
CA ILE A 5 8.45 -14.44 10.38
C ILE A 5 8.91 -14.53 8.95
N VAL A 6 8.80 -13.42 8.23
CA VAL A 6 9.37 -13.27 6.91
C VAL A 6 10.38 -12.13 6.93
N LEU A 7 11.61 -12.46 6.58
CA LEU A 7 12.66 -11.49 6.36
C LEU A 7 12.73 -11.16 4.87
N LEU A 8 12.88 -9.88 4.51
CA LEU A 8 13.00 -9.42 3.13
C LEU A 8 14.17 -8.45 2.97
N CYS A 9 14.84 -8.48 1.83
CA CYS A 9 15.84 -7.48 1.44
C CYS A 9 15.81 -7.24 -0.08
N ASP A 10 16.26 -6.07 -0.51
CA ASP A 10 16.40 -5.63 -1.91
C ASP A 10 17.74 -6.02 -2.53
N LEU A 11 18.38 -7.05 -1.98
CA LEU A 11 19.67 -7.54 -2.43
C LEU A 11 19.53 -8.91 -3.06
N ASP A 12 20.34 -9.20 -4.08
CA ASP A 12 20.40 -10.52 -4.70
C ASP A 12 21.05 -11.60 -3.81
N SER A 13 21.53 -11.20 -2.63
CA SER A 13 22.18 -12.07 -1.64
C SER A 13 21.24 -12.40 -0.48
N LEU A 14 21.28 -13.67 -0.05
CA LEU A 14 20.63 -14.13 1.19
C LEU A 14 21.46 -13.81 2.45
N GLU A 15 22.69 -13.34 2.31
CA GLU A 15 23.61 -13.13 3.43
C GLU A 15 23.05 -12.18 4.52
N PRO A 16 22.44 -11.03 4.20
CA PRO A 16 21.83 -10.15 5.21
C PRO A 16 20.70 -10.86 5.96
N LEU A 17 19.83 -11.56 5.22
CA LEU A 17 18.72 -12.33 5.82
C LEU A 17 19.25 -13.42 6.75
N ARG A 18 20.35 -14.07 6.35
CA ARG A 18 20.96 -15.12 7.16
C ARG A 18 21.62 -14.58 8.42
N HIS A 19 22.25 -13.42 8.35
CA HIS A 19 22.81 -12.75 9.51
C HIS A 19 21.71 -12.40 10.52
N VAL A 20 20.62 -11.77 10.06
CA VAL A 20 19.48 -11.40 10.92
C VAL A 20 18.76 -12.63 11.49
N ALA A 21 18.61 -13.70 10.71
CA ALA A 21 17.97 -14.91 11.20
C ALA A 21 18.84 -15.72 12.17
N GLN A 22 20.17 -15.48 12.28
CA GLN A 22 21.12 -16.34 13.03
C GLN A 22 20.63 -16.71 14.45
N PRO A 23 20.09 -15.79 15.26
CA PRO A 23 19.59 -16.11 16.60
C PRO A 23 18.43 -17.14 16.60
N PHE A 24 17.75 -17.31 15.47
CA PHE A 24 16.57 -18.16 15.30
C PHE A 24 16.87 -19.46 14.54
N TRP A 25 18.14 -19.84 14.33
CA TRP A 25 18.48 -20.96 13.42
C TRP A 25 17.85 -22.30 13.79
N SER A 26 17.67 -22.56 15.09
CA SER A 26 16.95 -23.75 15.56
C SER A 26 15.50 -23.81 15.05
N GLN A 27 14.89 -22.65 14.77
CA GLN A 27 13.57 -22.52 14.14
C GLN A 27 13.66 -22.28 12.62
N ALA A 28 14.72 -21.64 12.13
CA ALA A 28 14.96 -21.37 10.70
C ALA A 28 15.47 -22.60 9.92
N ALA A 29 15.65 -23.75 10.56
CA ALA A 29 16.00 -25.00 9.88
C ALA A 29 14.93 -25.46 8.86
N THR A 30 13.68 -24.99 9.00
CA THR A 30 12.60 -25.19 8.02
C THR A 30 12.34 -23.94 7.18
N ALA A 31 13.30 -23.01 7.11
CA ALA A 31 13.09 -21.76 6.43
C ALA A 31 13.01 -21.96 4.92
N ARG A 32 12.02 -21.33 4.30
CA ARG A 32 11.85 -21.33 2.85
C ARG A 32 12.25 -19.96 2.31
N GLY A 33 13.16 -19.96 1.35
CA GLY A 33 13.53 -18.76 0.62
C GLY A 33 12.68 -18.56 -0.62
N LEU A 34 12.33 -17.31 -0.93
CA LEU A 34 11.86 -16.93 -2.25
C LEU A 34 12.80 -15.90 -2.86
N THR A 35 12.87 -15.93 -4.18
CA THR A 35 13.70 -15.06 -4.98
C THR A 35 12.81 -14.38 -6.00
N GLY A 36 12.86 -13.05 -6.01
CA GLY A 36 12.39 -12.25 -7.13
C GLY A 36 13.55 -11.50 -7.78
N GLU A 37 13.23 -10.68 -8.77
CA GLU A 37 14.22 -9.83 -9.43
C GLU A 37 14.63 -8.70 -8.49
N GLY A 38 15.90 -8.68 -8.06
CA GLY A 38 16.42 -7.63 -7.17
C GLY A 38 15.89 -7.70 -5.73
N TRP A 39 15.28 -8.81 -5.31
CA TRP A 39 14.93 -9.02 -3.90
C TRP A 39 14.96 -10.49 -3.49
N ARG A 40 15.13 -10.73 -2.19
CA ARG A 40 15.09 -12.06 -1.59
C ARG A 40 14.23 -12.05 -0.33
N SER A 41 13.67 -13.21 0.00
CA SER A 41 13.03 -13.40 1.30
C SER A 41 13.41 -14.72 1.95
N LEU A 42 13.26 -14.79 3.27
CA LEU A 42 13.44 -15.98 4.08
C LEU A 42 12.30 -16.07 5.10
N GLY A 43 11.44 -17.09 4.99
CA GLY A 43 10.30 -17.30 5.87
C GLY A 43 10.47 -18.49 6.81
N PHE A 44 10.22 -18.33 8.11
CA PHE A 44 10.26 -19.41 9.10
C PHE A 44 9.23 -19.23 10.21
N LYS A 45 8.86 -20.30 10.91
CA LYS A 45 7.90 -20.23 12.03
C LYS A 45 8.62 -19.93 13.34
N LEU A 46 8.11 -18.96 14.10
CA LEU A 46 8.53 -18.77 15.50
C LEU A 46 7.43 -19.28 16.45
N PRO A 47 7.78 -20.07 17.49
CA PRO A 47 6.85 -20.38 18.56
C PRO A 47 6.37 -19.06 19.19
N ALA A 48 5.09 -19.00 19.58
CA ALA A 48 4.38 -17.76 19.92
C ALA A 48 5.17 -16.88 20.91
N GLN A 49 5.90 -15.92 20.36
CA GLN A 49 6.54 -14.82 21.06
C GLN A 49 5.58 -13.62 21.04
N PRO A 50 5.63 -12.73 22.02
CA PRO A 50 4.77 -11.56 22.00
C PRO A 50 5.14 -10.58 20.87
N LEU A 51 4.14 -9.88 20.32
CA LEU A 51 4.28 -8.98 19.16
C LEU A 51 5.33 -7.87 19.36
N HIS A 52 5.62 -7.50 20.61
CA HIS A 52 6.61 -6.48 20.96
C HIS A 52 8.04 -6.90 20.58
N ASP A 53 8.35 -8.19 20.63
CA ASP A 53 9.67 -8.69 20.23
C ASP A 53 9.84 -8.58 18.71
N VAL A 54 8.79 -8.83 17.93
CA VAL A 54 8.87 -8.70 16.46
C VAL A 54 9.13 -7.25 16.04
N ARG A 55 8.38 -6.28 16.59
CA ARG A 55 8.58 -4.86 16.24
C ARG A 55 10.00 -4.39 16.58
N ARG A 56 10.50 -4.82 17.74
CA ARG A 56 11.89 -4.57 18.15
C ARG A 56 12.89 -5.20 17.18
N LEU A 57 12.70 -6.48 16.83
CA LEU A 57 13.56 -7.19 15.88
C LEU A 57 13.54 -6.51 14.50
N ALA A 58 12.37 -6.05 14.04
CA ALA A 58 12.24 -5.31 12.80
C ALA A 58 13.05 -4.01 12.84
N ALA A 59 13.00 -3.28 13.96
CA ALA A 59 13.80 -2.06 14.14
C ALA A 59 15.31 -2.35 14.20
N GLU A 60 15.73 -3.43 14.85
CA GLU A 60 17.14 -3.86 14.96
C GLU A 60 17.70 -4.40 13.63
N ALA A 61 16.85 -4.97 12.76
CA ALA A 61 17.26 -5.52 11.46
C ALA A 61 17.38 -4.47 10.34
N ARG A 62 16.66 -3.34 10.46
CA ARG A 62 16.68 -2.26 9.45
C ARG A 62 18.06 -1.71 9.09
N PRO A 63 18.98 -1.45 10.05
CA PRO A 63 20.33 -1.00 9.72
C PRO A 63 21.11 -1.99 8.83
N ALA A 64 20.72 -3.27 8.82
CA ALA A 64 21.29 -4.29 7.94
C ALA A 64 20.56 -4.41 6.58
N GLY A 65 19.61 -3.51 6.28
CA GLY A 65 18.82 -3.54 5.05
C GLY A 65 17.81 -4.69 5.00
N VAL A 66 17.32 -5.14 6.16
CA VAL A 66 16.37 -6.25 6.26
C VAL A 66 15.07 -5.78 6.88
N ASP A 67 13.98 -6.00 6.14
CA ASP A 67 12.62 -5.84 6.62
C ASP A 67 12.12 -7.13 7.25
N ILE A 68 11.29 -7.00 8.29
CA ILE A 68 10.67 -8.13 8.99
C ILE A 68 9.15 -7.93 8.99
N ILE A 69 8.43 -8.93 8.50
CA ILE A 69 6.97 -9.01 8.59
C ILE A 69 6.62 -10.25 9.43
N ALA A 70 5.89 -10.04 10.54
CA ALA A 70 5.28 -11.15 11.27
C ALA A 70 3.88 -11.43 10.73
N VAL A 71 3.76 -12.55 10.04
CA VAL A 71 2.48 -13.03 9.53
C VAL A 71 1.73 -13.74 10.66
N PRO A 72 0.55 -13.25 11.05
CA PRO A 72 -0.21 -13.82 12.14
C PRO A 72 -0.69 -15.23 11.80
N PRO A 73 -0.90 -16.10 12.82
CA PRO A 73 -1.18 -17.51 12.57
C PRO A 73 -2.41 -17.77 11.70
N HIS A 74 -3.46 -16.94 11.81
CA HIS A 74 -4.68 -17.09 11.03
C HIS A 74 -4.48 -16.83 9.52
N LEU A 75 -3.40 -16.14 9.11
CA LEU A 75 -3.00 -15.96 7.71
C LEU A 75 -2.04 -17.07 7.23
N ASN A 76 -1.56 -17.94 8.11
CA ASN A 76 -0.74 -19.10 7.74
C ASN A 76 -1.60 -20.33 7.40
N ASP A 77 -2.71 -20.51 8.13
CA ASP A 77 -3.61 -21.66 7.95
C ASP A 77 -4.51 -21.46 6.72
N GLU A 78 -4.96 -20.23 6.50
CA GLU A 78 -5.75 -19.80 5.34
C GLU A 78 -5.02 -18.65 4.64
N PHE A 79 -4.90 -18.71 3.31
CA PHE A 79 -4.33 -17.58 2.56
C PHE A 79 -5.19 -16.31 2.75
N PRO A 80 -4.58 -15.11 2.63
CA PRO A 80 -5.32 -13.86 2.57
C PRO A 80 -6.47 -13.97 1.55
N GLY A 81 -7.64 -13.45 1.91
CA GLY A 81 -8.81 -13.45 1.04
C GLY A 81 -9.00 -12.13 0.29
N LEU A 82 -8.42 -11.05 0.80
CA LEU A 82 -8.51 -9.71 0.22
C LEU A 82 -7.25 -8.91 0.56
N ILE A 83 -6.63 -8.30 -0.45
CA ILE A 83 -5.63 -7.24 -0.28
C ILE A 83 -6.30 -5.93 -0.68
N VAL A 84 -6.21 -4.90 0.16
CA VAL A 84 -6.62 -3.54 -0.18
C VAL A 84 -5.39 -2.64 -0.13
N SER A 85 -5.15 -1.89 -1.20
CA SER A 85 -3.96 -1.04 -1.32
C SER A 85 -4.36 0.41 -1.55
N ASP A 86 -3.58 1.33 -0.96
CA ASP A 86 -3.47 2.67 -1.52
C ASP A 86 -2.90 2.62 -2.93
N VAL A 87 -3.09 3.70 -3.68
CA VAL A 87 -2.61 3.84 -5.06
C VAL A 87 -1.40 4.74 -5.12
N ASP A 88 -1.58 6.03 -4.82
CA ASP A 88 -0.50 7.01 -4.85
C ASP A 88 0.60 6.62 -3.86
N SER A 89 1.85 6.76 -4.26
CA SER A 89 3.05 6.34 -3.50
C SER A 89 3.08 4.88 -3.02
N THR A 90 2.15 4.02 -3.49
CA THR A 90 2.08 2.59 -3.18
C THR A 90 2.04 1.74 -4.44
N VAL A 91 0.89 1.64 -5.13
CA VAL A 91 0.76 0.95 -6.42
C VAL A 91 1.39 1.77 -7.55
N THR A 92 1.46 3.09 -7.37
CA THR A 92 2.17 4.02 -8.25
C THR A 92 3.31 4.71 -7.50
N ARG A 93 4.32 5.18 -8.24
CA ARG A 93 5.44 5.99 -7.74
C ARG A 93 5.20 7.50 -7.88
N THR A 94 4.00 7.87 -8.31
CA THR A 94 3.59 9.23 -8.62
C THR A 94 2.34 9.56 -7.85
N GLU A 95 2.18 10.83 -7.50
CA GLU A 95 0.96 11.41 -6.94
C GLU A 95 0.08 11.94 -8.06
N GLY A 96 -1.14 11.40 -8.22
CA GLY A 96 -2.01 11.77 -9.35
C GLY A 96 -2.35 13.27 -9.41
N ILE A 97 -2.51 13.92 -8.26
CA ILE A 97 -2.80 15.35 -8.21
C ILE A 97 -1.61 16.23 -8.62
N ASP A 98 -0.38 15.79 -8.35
CA ASP A 98 0.82 16.53 -8.74
C ASP A 98 0.99 16.47 -10.26
N LEU A 99 0.72 15.30 -10.88
CA LEU A 99 0.72 15.17 -12.34
C LEU A 99 -0.34 16.07 -13.00
N LEU A 100 -1.53 16.20 -12.40
CA LEU A 100 -2.54 17.14 -12.89
C LEU A 100 -2.11 18.60 -12.72
N ALA A 101 -1.46 18.92 -11.60
CA ALA A 101 -0.96 20.26 -11.34
C ALA A 101 0.14 20.67 -12.34
N GLU A 102 0.98 19.72 -12.77
CA GLU A 102 1.96 19.93 -13.83
C GLU A 102 1.27 20.26 -15.16
N VAL A 103 0.27 19.49 -15.58
CA VAL A 103 -0.49 19.76 -16.82
C VAL A 103 -1.24 21.10 -16.72
N ALA A 104 -1.73 21.46 -15.53
CA ALA A 104 -2.41 22.74 -15.28
C ALA A 104 -1.45 23.94 -15.14
N GLY A 105 -0.14 23.71 -15.01
CA GLY A 105 0.84 24.77 -14.75
C GLY A 105 0.75 25.38 -13.34
N CYS A 106 0.20 24.65 -12.37
CA CYS A 106 0.00 25.11 -10.99
C CYS A 106 0.71 24.23 -9.93
N ALA A 107 1.74 23.47 -10.33
CA ALA A 107 2.48 22.56 -9.46
C ALA A 107 3.01 23.23 -8.18
N ASP A 108 3.58 24.43 -8.29
CA ASP A 108 4.11 25.18 -7.13
C ASP A 108 3.02 25.52 -6.11
N GLN A 109 1.82 25.88 -6.59
CA GLN A 109 0.68 26.24 -5.73
C GLN A 109 0.12 25.00 -5.02
N VAL A 110 0.05 23.87 -5.72
CA VAL A 110 -0.37 22.58 -5.13
C VAL A 110 0.64 22.13 -4.08
N ALA A 111 1.95 22.27 -4.34
CA ALA A 111 3.00 21.95 -3.39
C ALA A 111 2.91 22.79 -2.11
N GLU A 112 2.60 24.09 -2.22
CA GLU A 112 2.38 24.97 -1.06
C GLU A 112 1.23 24.50 -0.17
N VAL A 113 0.09 24.14 -0.77
CA VAL A 113 -1.07 23.61 -0.04
C VAL A 113 -0.75 22.25 0.61
N THR A 114 -0.01 21.38 -0.08
CA THR A 114 0.46 20.10 0.47
C THR A 114 1.35 20.30 1.69
N ALA A 115 2.28 21.27 1.63
CA ALA A 115 3.16 21.59 2.75
C ALA A 115 2.39 22.06 4.00
N ARG A 116 1.38 22.93 3.81
CA ARG A 116 0.48 23.37 4.90
C ARG A 116 -0.27 22.20 5.54
N ALA A 117 -0.76 21.26 4.74
CA ALA A 117 -1.40 20.05 5.24
C ALA A 117 -0.45 19.16 6.05
N MET A 118 0.79 18.98 5.56
CA MET A 118 1.83 18.22 6.27
C MET A 118 2.26 18.88 7.58
N ASN A 119 2.16 20.20 7.68
CA ASN A 119 2.38 20.97 8.93
C ASN A 119 1.18 20.91 9.88
N GLY A 120 0.07 20.26 9.50
CA GLY A 120 -1.14 20.17 10.30
C GLY A 120 -1.99 21.44 10.28
N GLU A 121 -1.75 22.38 9.36
CA GLU A 121 -2.55 23.59 9.20
C GLU A 121 -3.89 23.33 8.51
N LEU A 122 -3.94 22.29 7.69
CA LEU A 122 -5.13 21.84 6.96
C LEU A 122 -5.38 20.36 7.25
N ASP A 123 -6.64 20.00 7.45
CA ASP A 123 -7.02 18.60 7.40
C ASP A 123 -6.97 18.04 5.96
N PHE A 124 -7.12 16.73 5.81
CA PHE A 124 -7.05 16.06 4.52
C PHE A 124 -8.11 16.59 3.52
N ALA A 125 -9.35 16.75 3.97
CA ALA A 125 -10.46 17.17 3.11
C ALA A 125 -10.31 18.63 2.67
N GLN A 126 -9.87 19.51 3.57
CA GLN A 126 -9.53 20.90 3.29
C GLN A 126 -8.38 21.00 2.29
N SER A 127 -7.27 20.29 2.55
CA SER A 127 -6.11 20.26 1.65
C SER A 127 -6.48 19.74 0.26
N LEU A 128 -7.26 18.66 0.18
CA LEU A 128 -7.70 18.12 -1.11
C LEU A 128 -8.61 19.11 -1.84
N THR A 129 -9.57 19.73 -1.15
CA THR A 129 -10.49 20.71 -1.75
C THR A 129 -9.74 21.93 -2.26
N GLU A 130 -8.78 22.47 -1.49
CA GLU A 130 -7.93 23.58 -1.92
C GLU A 130 -7.11 23.23 -3.17
N ARG A 131 -6.45 22.06 -3.18
CA ARG A 131 -5.64 21.62 -4.33
C ARG A 131 -6.50 21.37 -5.58
N VAL A 132 -7.68 20.75 -5.43
CA VAL A 132 -8.61 20.54 -6.54
C VAL A 132 -9.15 21.87 -7.07
N GLY A 133 -9.37 22.86 -6.20
CA GLY A 133 -9.77 24.21 -6.58
C GLY A 133 -8.79 24.89 -7.56
N LEU A 134 -7.50 24.60 -7.44
CA LEU A 134 -6.45 25.12 -8.34
C LEU A 134 -6.56 24.55 -9.77
N LEU A 135 -7.22 23.39 -9.94
CA LEU A 135 -7.39 22.73 -11.23
C LEU A 135 -8.61 23.24 -12.03
N LYS A 136 -9.31 24.25 -11.53
CA LYS A 136 -10.52 24.80 -12.17
C LYS A 136 -10.22 25.31 -13.58
N GLY A 137 -11.06 24.90 -14.53
CA GLY A 137 -10.98 25.28 -15.94
C GLY A 137 -10.07 24.39 -16.78
N LEU A 138 -9.37 23.42 -16.17
CA LEU A 138 -8.58 22.44 -16.89
C LEU A 138 -9.51 21.56 -17.75
N PRO A 139 -9.23 21.37 -19.05
CA PRO A 139 -10.03 20.48 -19.90
C PRO A 139 -9.98 19.02 -19.42
N GLU A 140 -11.07 18.28 -19.57
CA GLU A 140 -11.14 16.88 -19.12
C GLU A 140 -10.07 15.97 -19.76
N GLY A 141 -9.61 16.32 -20.97
CA GLY A 141 -8.52 15.62 -21.67
C GLY A 141 -7.20 15.61 -20.89
N ALA A 142 -6.98 16.59 -20.00
CA ALA A 142 -5.80 16.63 -19.13
C ALA A 142 -5.72 15.45 -18.16
N LEU A 143 -6.86 14.83 -17.80
CA LEU A 143 -6.90 13.63 -16.96
C LEU A 143 -6.22 12.44 -17.64
N ALA A 144 -6.47 12.28 -18.94
CA ALA A 144 -5.83 11.23 -19.74
C ALA A 144 -4.34 11.51 -19.95
N GLU A 145 -3.98 12.77 -20.16
CA GLU A 145 -2.58 13.20 -20.29
C GLU A 145 -1.78 12.94 -19.00
N ALA A 146 -2.28 13.40 -17.84
CA ALA A 146 -1.68 13.13 -16.55
C ALA A 146 -1.65 11.62 -16.23
N GLY A 147 -2.73 10.90 -16.57
CA GLY A 147 -2.81 9.44 -16.42
C GLY A 147 -1.72 8.69 -17.20
N ALA A 148 -1.32 9.18 -18.37
CA ALA A 148 -0.25 8.57 -19.17
C ALA A 148 1.15 8.74 -18.55
N ALA A 149 1.34 9.72 -17.66
CA ALA A 149 2.60 9.95 -16.95
C ALA A 149 2.74 9.11 -15.67
N VAL A 150 1.67 8.41 -15.24
CA VAL A 150 1.66 7.58 -14.04
C VAL A 150 2.69 6.45 -14.16
N LYS A 151 3.54 6.31 -13.13
CA LYS A 151 4.53 5.24 -13.05
C LYS A 151 4.08 4.19 -12.08
N VAL A 152 3.87 2.97 -12.55
CA VAL A 152 3.52 1.83 -11.70
C VAL A 152 4.71 1.41 -10.87
N THR A 153 4.48 1.08 -9.60
CA THR A 153 5.49 0.50 -8.73
C THR A 153 5.87 -0.90 -9.22
N ASP A 154 7.18 -1.14 -9.33
CA ASP A 154 7.69 -2.42 -9.79
C ASP A 154 7.09 -3.58 -8.98
N GLY A 155 6.67 -4.63 -9.69
CA GLY A 155 6.04 -5.79 -9.07
C GLY A 155 4.54 -5.68 -8.75
N ALA A 156 3.88 -4.53 -8.97
CA ALA A 156 2.44 -4.40 -8.69
C ALA A 156 1.58 -5.41 -9.46
N ALA A 157 1.78 -5.52 -10.78
CA ALA A 157 1.05 -6.48 -11.61
C ALA A 157 1.31 -7.93 -11.20
N GLU A 158 2.55 -8.23 -10.81
CA GLU A 158 2.95 -9.55 -10.35
C GLU A 158 2.29 -9.90 -9.01
N LEU A 159 2.26 -8.95 -8.07
CA LEU A 159 1.55 -9.09 -6.80
C LEU A 159 0.08 -9.44 -7.01
N PHE A 160 -0.61 -8.74 -7.90
CA PHE A 160 -2.05 -8.94 -8.13
C PHE A 160 -2.30 -10.31 -8.79
N ARG A 161 -1.51 -10.63 -9.82
CA ARG A 161 -1.56 -11.93 -10.50
C ARG A 161 -1.38 -13.08 -9.51
N GLN A 162 -0.39 -12.99 -8.64
CA GLN A 162 -0.11 -14.03 -7.67
C GLN A 162 -1.17 -14.05 -6.53
N ALA A 163 -1.76 -12.92 -6.15
CA ALA A 163 -2.91 -12.87 -5.23
C ALA A 163 -4.10 -13.65 -5.81
N HIS A 164 -4.42 -13.46 -7.09
CA HIS A 164 -5.49 -14.21 -7.75
C HIS A 164 -5.22 -15.71 -7.82
N GLN A 165 -3.95 -16.15 -7.93
CA GLN A 165 -3.59 -17.57 -7.93
C GLN A 165 -3.99 -18.28 -6.62
N VAL A 166 -4.07 -17.55 -5.50
CA VAL A 166 -4.51 -18.07 -4.20
C VAL A 166 -5.96 -17.68 -3.89
N SER A 167 -6.73 -17.24 -4.89
CA SER A 167 -8.11 -16.75 -4.75
C SER A 167 -8.25 -15.56 -3.79
N CYS A 168 -7.21 -14.76 -3.65
CA CYS A 168 -7.25 -13.48 -2.95
C CYS A 168 -7.74 -12.39 -3.92
N ARG A 169 -8.73 -11.60 -3.49
CA ARG A 169 -9.21 -10.42 -4.21
C ARG A 169 -8.26 -9.24 -4.00
N VAL A 170 -8.28 -8.29 -4.93
CA VAL A 170 -7.50 -7.06 -4.87
C VAL A 170 -8.42 -5.85 -4.97
N GLY A 171 -8.39 -4.99 -3.96
CA GLY A 171 -9.08 -3.70 -3.95
C GLY A 171 -8.10 -2.54 -3.95
N LEU A 172 -8.44 -1.47 -4.65
CA LEU A 172 -7.70 -0.21 -4.64
C LEU A 172 -8.53 0.89 -4.01
N VAL A 173 -8.00 1.55 -2.98
CA VAL A 173 -8.67 2.70 -2.37
C VAL A 173 -7.73 3.90 -2.33
N SER A 174 -8.07 4.94 -3.08
CA SER A 174 -7.17 6.06 -3.36
C SER A 174 -7.77 7.39 -2.92
N GLY A 175 -6.92 8.29 -2.42
CA GLY A 175 -7.24 9.71 -2.26
C GLY A 175 -7.12 10.52 -3.56
N GLY A 176 -6.59 9.92 -4.63
CA GLY A 176 -6.55 10.46 -5.97
C GLY A 176 -7.88 10.33 -6.71
N PHE A 177 -7.83 10.31 -8.05
CA PHE A 177 -9.03 10.52 -8.88
C PHE A 177 -9.42 9.30 -9.72
N THR A 178 -10.70 8.94 -9.73
CA THR A 178 -11.24 7.78 -10.47
C THR A 178 -10.83 7.79 -11.94
N ALA A 179 -10.89 8.95 -12.61
CA ALA A 179 -10.54 9.06 -14.04
C ALA A 179 -9.07 8.67 -14.34
N MET A 180 -8.16 8.87 -13.38
CA MET A 180 -6.75 8.50 -13.52
C MET A 180 -6.47 7.07 -13.08
N VAL A 181 -7.12 6.64 -11.99
CA VAL A 181 -6.84 5.35 -11.35
C VAL A 181 -7.57 4.19 -12.02
N ALA A 182 -8.78 4.40 -12.55
CA ALA A 182 -9.59 3.32 -13.12
C ALA A 182 -8.94 2.60 -14.32
N PRO A 183 -8.31 3.29 -15.29
CA PRO A 183 -7.60 2.61 -16.37
C PRO A 183 -6.45 1.75 -15.85
N LEU A 184 -5.68 2.27 -14.89
CA LEU A 184 -4.58 1.53 -14.26
C LEU A 184 -5.10 0.31 -13.48
N ALA A 185 -6.16 0.48 -12.69
CA ALA A 185 -6.79 -0.58 -11.92
C ALA A 185 -7.24 -1.74 -12.82
N ALA A 186 -7.88 -1.42 -13.95
CA ALA A 186 -8.30 -2.40 -14.94
C ALA A 186 -7.11 -3.11 -15.60
N GLN A 187 -6.05 -2.37 -15.95
CA GLN A 187 -4.82 -2.94 -16.53
C GLN A 187 -4.11 -3.91 -15.57
N LEU A 188 -4.05 -3.59 -14.28
CA LEU A 188 -3.42 -4.42 -13.27
C LEU A 188 -4.31 -5.59 -12.81
N GLY A 189 -5.61 -5.54 -13.09
CA GLY A 189 -6.58 -6.57 -12.70
C GLY A 189 -7.15 -6.40 -11.29
N ALA A 190 -7.29 -5.17 -10.79
CA ALA A 190 -8.00 -4.93 -9.52
C ALA A 190 -9.48 -5.35 -9.64
N ASP A 191 -10.01 -5.98 -8.59
CA ASP A 191 -11.40 -6.46 -8.54
C ASP A 191 -12.38 -5.35 -8.16
N VAL A 192 -11.95 -4.39 -7.34
CA VAL A 192 -12.74 -3.23 -6.88
C VAL A 192 -11.87 -1.99 -6.76
N LEU A 193 -12.48 -0.83 -6.96
CA LEU A 193 -11.83 0.48 -6.87
C LEU A 193 -12.75 1.45 -6.14
N ALA A 194 -12.16 2.30 -5.29
CA ALA A 194 -12.77 3.53 -4.81
C ALA A 194 -11.72 4.67 -4.85
N ALA A 195 -12.10 5.80 -5.43
CA ALA A 195 -11.29 7.00 -5.52
C ALA A 195 -12.21 8.22 -5.55
N ASN A 196 -11.63 9.42 -5.42
CA ASN A 196 -12.40 10.65 -5.52
C ASN A 196 -12.84 10.92 -6.96
N GLU A 197 -14.01 11.52 -7.14
CA GLU A 197 -14.47 11.96 -8.45
C GLU A 197 -14.28 13.47 -8.59
N LEU A 198 -13.76 13.91 -9.73
CA LEU A 198 -13.67 15.32 -10.08
C LEU A 198 -14.96 15.72 -10.80
N GLU A 199 -15.55 16.84 -10.41
CA GLU A 199 -16.72 17.36 -11.09
C GLU A 199 -16.31 18.00 -12.43
N ILE A 200 -16.92 17.53 -13.51
CA ILE A 200 -16.72 18.02 -14.88
C ILE A 200 -18.03 18.60 -15.41
N VAL A 201 -17.96 19.81 -15.95
CA VAL A 201 -19.09 20.48 -16.61
C VAL A 201 -18.58 21.08 -17.92
N ASP A 202 -19.33 20.88 -19.00
CA ASP A 202 -19.00 21.37 -20.34
C ASP A 202 -17.56 21.03 -20.79
N GLY A 203 -17.09 19.83 -20.42
CA GLY A 203 -15.76 19.31 -20.80
C GLY A 203 -14.58 19.89 -20.01
N ALA A 204 -14.82 20.58 -18.90
CA ALA A 204 -13.77 21.14 -18.04
C ALA A 204 -14.00 20.84 -16.55
N LEU A 205 -12.90 20.73 -15.80
CA LEU A 205 -12.91 20.61 -14.34
C LEU A 205 -13.50 21.87 -13.71
N THR A 206 -14.45 21.71 -12.79
CA THR A 206 -15.06 22.84 -12.07
C THR A 206 -14.20 23.34 -10.90
N GLY A 207 -13.17 22.58 -10.53
CA GLY A 207 -12.40 22.75 -9.30
C GLY A 207 -13.11 22.23 -8.05
N ARG A 208 -14.06 21.31 -8.21
CA ARG A 208 -14.76 20.63 -7.10
C ARG A 208 -14.71 19.12 -7.23
N LEU A 209 -14.90 18.45 -6.10
CA LEU A 209 -15.11 17.01 -6.04
C LEU A 209 -16.60 16.69 -6.24
N ALA A 210 -16.87 15.55 -6.85
CA ALA A 210 -18.19 14.94 -6.91
C ALA A 210 -18.28 13.81 -5.86
N GLY A 211 -19.40 13.76 -5.13
CA GLY A 211 -19.65 12.71 -4.14
C GLY A 211 -18.90 12.88 -2.81
N GLU A 212 -18.76 11.77 -2.09
CA GLU A 212 -18.05 11.73 -0.81
C GLU A 212 -16.53 11.67 -1.00
N ILE A 213 -15.79 12.37 -0.15
CA ILE A 213 -14.33 12.34 -0.16
C ILE A 213 -13.84 11.01 0.41
N VAL A 214 -12.93 10.36 -0.32
CA VAL A 214 -12.17 9.20 0.14
C VAL A 214 -11.05 9.66 1.08
N ASP A 215 -11.43 9.91 2.33
CA ASP A 215 -10.53 10.26 3.43
C ASP A 215 -10.02 9.03 4.20
N ARG A 216 -9.26 9.28 5.27
CA ARG A 216 -8.69 8.24 6.13
C ARG A 216 -9.74 7.24 6.66
N ALA A 217 -10.87 7.74 7.15
CA ALA A 217 -11.95 6.90 7.65
C ALA A 217 -12.66 6.16 6.51
N ALA A 218 -12.78 6.78 5.32
CA ALA A 218 -13.35 6.14 4.14
C ALA A 218 -12.53 4.95 3.68
N LYS A 219 -11.19 5.02 3.73
CA LYS A 219 -10.31 3.89 3.39
C LYS A 219 -10.61 2.66 4.25
N GLU A 220 -10.79 2.84 5.56
CA GLU A 220 -11.23 1.75 6.45
C GLU A 220 -12.63 1.24 6.07
N ARG A 221 -13.60 2.14 5.83
CA ARG A 221 -14.96 1.74 5.44
C ARG A 221 -14.97 0.89 4.17
N TYR A 222 -14.18 1.25 3.16
CA TYR A 222 -14.07 0.47 1.93
C TYR A 222 -13.44 -0.90 2.15
N LEU A 223 -12.37 -1.00 2.95
CA LEU A 223 -11.80 -2.29 3.34
C LEU A 223 -12.86 -3.21 3.96
N ARG A 224 -13.63 -2.71 4.95
CA ARG A 224 -14.68 -3.49 5.61
C ARG A 224 -15.80 -3.87 4.67
N ARG A 225 -16.25 -2.92 3.83
CA ARG A 225 -17.30 -3.13 2.84
C ARG A 225 -16.93 -4.21 1.83
N TRP A 226 -15.72 -4.17 1.29
CA TRP A 226 -15.27 -5.16 0.32
C TRP A 226 -15.00 -6.52 0.96
N ALA A 227 -14.48 -6.54 2.18
CA ALA A 227 -14.36 -7.79 2.94
C ALA A 227 -15.72 -8.47 3.11
N ASP A 228 -16.75 -7.72 3.50
CA ASP A 228 -18.13 -8.23 3.60
C ASP A 228 -18.69 -8.67 2.24
N GLN A 229 -18.55 -7.83 1.21
CA GLN A 229 -18.99 -8.13 -0.16
C GLN A 229 -18.40 -9.43 -0.71
N PHE A 230 -17.13 -9.73 -0.40
CA PHE A 230 -16.44 -10.93 -0.84
C PHE A 230 -16.54 -12.11 0.13
N GLY A 231 -17.23 -11.94 1.27
CA GLY A 231 -17.32 -12.97 2.31
C GLY A 231 -15.98 -13.30 2.97
N VAL A 232 -15.04 -12.35 2.99
CA VAL A 232 -13.71 -12.48 3.58
C VAL A 232 -13.75 -11.97 5.03
N PRO A 233 -13.46 -12.82 6.04
CA PRO A 233 -13.32 -12.34 7.41
C PRO A 233 -12.23 -11.28 7.53
N MET A 234 -12.43 -10.21 8.32
CA MET A 234 -11.43 -9.13 8.46
C MET A 234 -10.03 -9.62 8.85
N ARG A 235 -9.91 -10.68 9.67
CA ARG A 235 -8.61 -11.29 9.99
C ARG A 235 -7.87 -11.83 8.75
N ARG A 236 -8.57 -12.08 7.64
CA ARG A 236 -8.00 -12.56 6.37
C ARG A 236 -7.73 -11.43 5.36
N THR A 237 -7.81 -10.17 5.79
CA THR A 237 -7.49 -9.03 4.93
C THR A 237 -6.06 -8.53 5.16
N ILE A 238 -5.45 -8.03 4.10
CA ILE A 238 -4.19 -7.28 4.14
C ILE A 238 -4.49 -5.85 3.67
N ALA A 239 -3.91 -4.86 4.34
CA ALA A 239 -3.93 -3.48 3.89
C ALA A 239 -2.51 -2.98 3.59
N LEU A 240 -2.33 -2.25 2.48
CA LEU A 240 -1.06 -1.63 2.08
C LEU A 240 -1.24 -0.11 2.00
N GLY A 241 -0.28 0.65 2.50
CA GLY A 241 -0.27 2.11 2.39
C GLY A 241 1.05 2.72 2.86
N ASP A 242 1.33 3.95 2.44
CA ASP A 242 2.56 4.68 2.75
C ASP A 242 2.32 5.89 3.70
N GLY A 243 1.07 6.37 3.74
CA GLY A 243 0.70 7.66 4.27
C GLY A 243 -0.12 7.62 5.56
N ALA A 244 -0.19 8.77 6.24
CA ALA A 244 -0.99 8.91 7.47
C ALA A 244 -2.50 8.78 7.23
N ASN A 245 -2.93 9.01 5.98
CA ASN A 245 -4.29 8.75 5.49
C ASN A 245 -4.63 7.25 5.45
N ASP A 246 -3.67 6.33 5.52
CA ASP A 246 -3.93 4.89 5.50
C ASP A 246 -4.07 4.27 6.89
N LEU A 247 -3.73 5.01 7.95
CA LEU A 247 -3.58 4.46 9.30
C LEU A 247 -4.82 3.70 9.82
N ASP A 248 -6.03 4.18 9.52
CA ASP A 248 -7.26 3.50 9.95
C ASP A 248 -7.49 2.21 9.16
N MET A 249 -7.23 2.21 7.85
CA MET A 249 -7.29 1.02 7.01
C MET A 249 -6.24 -0.01 7.43
N LEU A 250 -5.00 0.42 7.67
CA LEU A 250 -3.91 -0.43 8.13
C LEU A 250 -4.23 -1.04 9.50
N GLY A 251 -4.72 -0.24 10.45
CA GLY A 251 -5.06 -0.70 11.79
C GLY A 251 -6.30 -1.61 11.86
N ALA A 252 -7.19 -1.53 10.88
CA ALA A 252 -8.38 -2.36 10.82
C ALA A 252 -8.17 -3.72 10.12
N ALA A 253 -7.13 -3.85 9.30
CA ALA A 253 -6.84 -5.07 8.55
C ALA A 253 -6.38 -6.22 9.46
N GLY A 254 -6.46 -7.46 8.94
CA GLY A 254 -5.83 -8.60 9.60
C GLY A 254 -4.29 -8.52 9.64
N LEU A 255 -3.72 -7.82 8.66
CA LEU A 255 -2.30 -7.47 8.59
C LEU A 255 -2.14 -6.14 7.84
N GLY A 256 -1.79 -5.07 8.54
CA GLY A 256 -1.46 -3.77 7.95
C GLY A 256 0.04 -3.67 7.63
N ILE A 257 0.38 -3.35 6.38
CA ILE A 257 1.77 -3.23 5.90
C ILE A 257 2.04 -1.81 5.44
N ALA A 258 3.01 -1.18 6.08
CA ALA A 258 3.58 0.09 5.67
C ALA A 258 4.53 -0.10 4.47
N PHE A 259 4.18 0.42 3.30
CA PHE A 259 4.99 0.30 2.08
C PHE A 259 5.76 1.59 1.80
N CYS A 260 7.10 1.55 1.74
CA CYS A 260 7.98 2.71 1.57
C CYS A 260 7.56 3.94 2.39
N ALA A 261 7.01 3.69 3.58
CA ALA A 261 6.15 4.62 4.27
C ALA A 261 6.91 5.59 5.19
N LYS A 262 6.23 6.67 5.58
CA LYS A 262 6.75 7.62 6.57
C LYS A 262 6.91 6.96 7.95
N PRO A 263 7.85 7.43 8.82
CA PRO A 263 8.11 6.80 10.12
C PRO A 263 6.87 6.61 11.02
N VAL A 264 5.93 7.56 10.97
CA VAL A 264 4.68 7.49 11.74
C VAL A 264 3.80 6.29 11.33
N VAL A 265 3.76 5.98 10.03
CA VAL A 265 2.98 4.87 9.46
C VAL A 265 3.67 3.56 9.78
N VAL A 266 4.99 3.53 9.60
CA VAL A 266 5.84 2.39 9.93
C VAL A 266 5.73 1.99 11.42
N GLY A 267 5.61 2.96 12.32
CA GLY A 267 5.45 2.70 13.76
C GLY A 267 4.06 2.17 14.14
N ALA A 268 3.04 2.43 13.31
CA ALA A 268 1.66 2.04 13.56
C ALA A 268 1.27 0.70 12.89
N ALA A 269 1.90 0.36 11.76
CA ALA A 269 1.62 -0.86 11.00
C ALA A 269 2.12 -2.14 11.70
N ASP A 270 1.62 -3.29 11.26
CA ASP A 270 2.02 -4.61 11.75
C ASP A 270 3.34 -5.09 11.12
N GLY A 271 3.59 -4.68 9.88
CA GLY A 271 4.83 -4.91 9.14
C GLY A 271 5.18 -3.72 8.27
N ALA A 272 6.41 -3.72 7.76
CA ALA A 272 6.86 -2.71 6.80
C ALA A 272 7.68 -3.35 5.69
N LEU A 273 7.59 -2.78 4.49
CA LEU A 273 8.46 -3.05 3.36
C LEU A 273 9.07 -1.72 2.94
N SER A 274 10.39 -1.61 3.03
CA SER A 274 11.12 -0.34 2.88
C SER A 274 11.63 -0.08 1.47
N PHE A 275 11.59 -1.09 0.59
CA PHE A 275 12.08 -1.00 -0.79
C PHE A 275 10.96 -1.11 -1.83
N PRO A 276 11.09 -0.45 -3.00
CA PRO A 276 9.96 -0.15 -3.89
C PRO A 276 9.62 -1.30 -4.87
N ARG A 277 9.39 -2.50 -4.33
CA ARG A 277 9.06 -3.75 -5.06
C ARG A 277 7.86 -4.47 -4.43
N LEU A 278 6.66 -4.28 -4.98
CA LEU A 278 5.43 -4.85 -4.42
C LEU A 278 5.37 -6.38 -4.53
N ASP A 279 6.02 -6.97 -5.53
CA ASP A 279 6.08 -8.43 -5.73
C ASP A 279 6.79 -9.16 -4.59
N ALA A 280 7.60 -8.45 -3.79
CA ALA A 280 8.21 -9.00 -2.58
C ALA A 280 7.17 -9.49 -1.55
N LEU A 281 6.00 -8.83 -1.49
CA LEU A 281 4.89 -9.23 -0.62
C LEU A 281 4.25 -10.55 -1.06
N GLY A 282 4.58 -11.07 -2.23
CA GLY A 282 4.14 -12.41 -2.63
C GLY A 282 4.68 -13.54 -1.76
N THR A 283 5.72 -13.26 -0.97
CA THR A 283 6.18 -14.16 0.08
C THR A 283 5.13 -14.45 1.16
N LEU A 284 4.13 -13.59 1.30
CA LEU A 284 3.03 -13.80 2.24
C LEU A 284 2.18 -15.02 1.87
N TRP A 285 2.21 -15.50 0.63
CA TRP A 285 1.52 -16.73 0.22
C TRP A 285 2.43 -17.96 0.12
N ALA A 286 3.73 -17.81 0.42
CA ALA A 286 4.60 -18.97 0.51
C ALA A 286 4.32 -19.76 1.80
N ARG A 287 3.94 -21.02 1.63
CA ARG A 287 3.94 -21.98 2.74
C ARG A 287 5.37 -22.46 3.00
N PRO A 288 5.83 -22.48 4.26
CA PRO A 288 7.08 -23.15 4.62
C PRO A 288 7.01 -24.65 4.27
#